data_AF-A0A377B0U3-F1
#
_entry.id   AF-A0A377B0U3-F1
#
_cell.length_a   1.000
_cell.length_b   1.000
_cell.length_c   1.000
_cell.angle_alpha   90.00
_cell.angle_beta   90.00
_cell.angle_gamma   90.00
#
_symmetry.space_group_name_H-M   'P 1'
#
loop_
_entity.id
_entity.type
_entity.pdbx_description
1 polymer ?
#
loop_
_entity_poly.entity_id
_entity_poly.type
_entity_poly.pdbx_seq_one_letter_code
_entity_poly.pdbx_strand_id
1 'polypeptide(L)'
;MLVHCENALICDALGEEAKSEGRVTAHDYVASRPVFTEVEAIRRVLYLAKVAGCRLHICHISSPEGVEEVTRARQEVRMLLVILPALLLYWIPISSKKSVLWRSVHRRSAIWKNQKGMWGKLFNGEIDCLVSDHSPCPPEMKAGNIMKAWGGIAGLQSCMDVMFDEAVQKRGMSLPMFGKLMATNAADIFGLQQKGRIAPGKDADFVFIQPNSSYVLTNDDLEYRHKVSPYVGRTIGRGVSRKPSYVVM
;
A
#
# COMPACT_ATOMS: atom_id res chain seq x y z
N MET A 1 -15.67 -2.40 -11.05
CA MET A 1 -14.63 -1.64 -11.76
C MET A 1 -13.54 -1.26 -10.76
N LEU A 2 -12.26 -1.42 -11.11
CA LEU A 2 -11.12 -1.02 -10.28
C LEU A 2 -10.41 0.13 -10.96
N VAL A 3 -10.09 1.21 -10.23
CA VAL A 3 -9.52 2.42 -10.83
C VAL A 3 -8.34 2.94 -10.01
N HIS A 4 -7.25 3.26 -10.71
CA HIS A 4 -6.16 4.10 -10.21
C HIS A 4 -6.60 5.57 -10.31
N CYS A 5 -6.70 6.26 -9.18
CA CYS A 5 -7.23 7.62 -9.14
C CYS A 5 -6.13 8.66 -8.87
N GLU A 6 -5.45 9.09 -9.93
CA GLU A 6 -4.66 10.33 -9.94
C GLU A 6 -4.96 11.08 -11.24
N ASN A 7 -4.99 12.42 -11.20
CA ASN A 7 -5.05 13.21 -12.41
C ASN A 7 -3.69 13.16 -13.13
N ALA A 8 -3.53 12.17 -14.01
CA ALA A 8 -2.28 11.92 -14.71
C ALA A 8 -1.76 13.15 -15.45
N LEU A 9 -2.64 13.90 -16.14
CA LEU A 9 -2.26 15.09 -16.89
C LEU A 9 -1.58 16.14 -16.00
N ILE A 10 -2.14 16.41 -14.83
CA ILE A 10 -1.58 17.39 -13.89
C ILE A 10 -0.27 16.85 -13.29
N CYS A 11 -0.25 15.58 -12.87
CA CYS A 11 0.95 14.95 -12.32
C CYS A 11 2.12 14.94 -13.31
N ASP A 12 1.84 14.67 -14.59
CA ASP A 12 2.84 14.63 -15.65
C ASP A 12 3.37 16.03 -15.96
N ALA A 13 2.49 17.04 -16.02
CA ALA A 13 2.87 18.43 -16.22
C ALA A 13 3.76 18.96 -15.08
N LEU A 14 3.35 18.75 -13.81
CA LEU A 14 4.16 19.14 -12.65
C LEU A 14 5.47 18.34 -12.56
N GLY A 15 5.46 17.08 -13.02
CA GLY A 15 6.65 16.25 -13.08
C GLY A 15 7.65 16.75 -14.12
N GLU A 16 7.18 17.22 -15.27
CA GLU A 16 8.02 17.80 -16.31
C GLU A 16 8.54 19.18 -15.92
N GLU A 17 7.71 20.02 -15.29
CA GLU A 17 8.13 21.30 -14.70
C GLU A 17 9.29 21.07 -13.71
N ALA A 18 9.11 20.15 -12.76
CA ALA A 18 10.16 19.83 -11.79
C ALA A 18 11.46 19.34 -12.47
N LYS A 19 11.37 18.48 -13.50
CA LYS A 19 12.55 18.07 -14.27
C LYS A 19 13.24 19.26 -14.96
N SER A 20 12.48 20.17 -15.56
CA SER A 20 13.00 21.34 -16.27
C SER A 20 13.76 22.31 -15.34
N GLU A 21 13.35 22.35 -14.07
CA GLU A 21 13.98 23.16 -13.02
C GLU A 21 15.10 22.43 -12.26
N GLY A 22 15.45 21.20 -12.66
CA GLY A 22 16.45 20.38 -11.97
C GLY A 22 15.99 19.81 -10.62
N ARG A 23 14.70 19.93 -10.29
CA ARG A 23 14.05 19.35 -9.11
C ARG A 23 13.81 17.86 -9.32
N VAL A 24 14.82 17.04 -9.02
CA VAL A 24 14.81 15.58 -9.28
C VAL A 24 15.00 14.72 -8.03
N THR A 25 14.68 15.26 -6.85
CA THR A 25 14.72 14.50 -5.60
C THR A 25 13.42 13.73 -5.35
N ALA A 26 13.43 12.76 -4.43
CA ALA A 26 12.22 12.06 -4.01
C ALA A 26 11.17 13.02 -3.40
N HIS A 27 11.61 14.14 -2.81
CA HIS A 27 10.73 15.21 -2.37
C HIS A 27 9.98 15.82 -3.55
N ASP A 28 10.72 16.20 -4.59
CA ASP A 28 10.17 16.81 -5.79
C ASP A 28 9.19 15.89 -6.52
N TYR A 29 9.47 14.58 -6.57
CA TYR A 29 8.54 13.59 -7.15
C TYR A 29 7.19 13.52 -6.43
N VAL A 30 7.20 13.65 -5.10
CA VAL A 30 5.93 13.71 -4.34
C VAL A 30 5.28 15.07 -4.49
N ALA A 31 6.07 16.14 -4.57
CA ALA A 31 5.55 17.48 -4.79
C ALA A 31 4.89 17.64 -6.16
N SER A 32 5.33 16.89 -7.18
CA SER A 32 4.67 16.85 -8.49
C SER A 32 3.39 16.01 -8.52
N ARG A 33 3.08 15.27 -7.44
CA ARG A 33 1.86 14.48 -7.26
C ARG A 33 1.12 14.90 -5.99
N PRO A 34 0.70 16.17 -5.89
CA PRO A 34 0.07 16.69 -4.68
C PRO A 34 -1.28 16.03 -4.44
N VAL A 35 -1.69 15.94 -3.17
CA VAL A 35 -2.92 15.26 -2.70
C VAL A 35 -4.16 15.63 -3.51
N PHE A 36 -4.29 16.88 -3.96
CA PHE A 36 -5.46 17.31 -4.72
C PHE A 36 -5.64 16.55 -6.04
N THR A 37 -4.56 16.04 -6.66
CA THR A 37 -4.63 15.26 -7.91
C THR A 37 -5.26 13.89 -7.69
N GLU A 38 -5.04 13.27 -6.53
CA GLU A 38 -5.72 12.04 -6.10
C GLU A 38 -7.19 12.34 -5.77
N VAL A 39 -7.45 13.38 -4.97
CA VAL A 39 -8.80 13.79 -4.54
C VAL A 39 -9.70 14.17 -5.73
N GLU A 40 -9.21 14.94 -6.70
CA GLU A 40 -9.96 15.29 -7.91
C GLU A 40 -10.38 14.03 -8.67
N ALA A 41 -9.42 13.14 -8.94
CA ALA A 41 -9.66 11.92 -9.69
C ALA A 41 -10.65 11.00 -8.97
N ILE A 42 -10.52 10.86 -7.65
CA ILE A 42 -11.47 10.13 -6.81
C ILE A 42 -12.88 10.72 -7.00
N ARG A 43 -13.07 12.03 -6.76
CA ARG A 43 -14.39 12.67 -6.86
C ARG A 43 -15.01 12.52 -8.25
N ARG A 44 -14.20 12.66 -9.31
CA ARG A 44 -14.64 12.47 -10.69
C ARG A 44 -15.11 11.04 -10.94
N VAL A 45 -14.33 10.03 -10.57
CA VAL A 45 -14.68 8.63 -10.79
C VAL A 45 -15.87 8.20 -9.92
N LEU A 46 -15.99 8.73 -8.69
CA LEU A 46 -17.15 8.53 -7.83
C LEU A 46 -18.46 8.98 -8.50
N TYR A 47 -18.45 10.19 -9.05
CA TYR A 47 -19.61 10.74 -9.74
C TYR A 47 -19.98 9.90 -10.97
N LEU A 48 -18.98 9.54 -11.79
CA LEU A 48 -19.21 8.72 -12.98
C LEU A 48 -19.75 7.33 -12.62
N ALA A 49 -19.23 6.69 -11.58
CA ALA A 49 -19.72 5.39 -11.12
C ALA A 49 -21.16 5.47 -10.61
N LYS A 50 -21.51 6.56 -9.90
CA LYS A 50 -22.88 6.83 -9.44
C LYS A 50 -23.84 6.95 -10.62
N VAL A 51 -23.52 7.78 -11.62
CA VAL A 51 -24.35 7.97 -12.83
C VAL A 51 -24.47 6.68 -13.63
N ALA A 52 -23.39 5.90 -13.74
CA ALA A 52 -23.38 4.63 -14.44
C ALA A 52 -24.05 3.48 -13.65
N GLY A 53 -24.39 3.67 -12.37
CA GLY A 53 -24.96 2.64 -11.51
C GLY A 53 -24.03 1.45 -11.26
N CYS A 54 -22.71 1.64 -11.33
CA CYS A 54 -21.73 0.54 -11.26
C CYS A 54 -21.00 0.48 -9.92
N ARG A 55 -20.51 -0.72 -9.55
CA ARG A 55 -19.65 -0.91 -8.37
C ARG A 55 -18.23 -0.42 -8.66
N LEU A 56 -17.69 0.39 -7.75
CA LEU A 56 -16.37 0.99 -7.87
C LEU A 56 -15.45 0.54 -6.74
N HIS A 57 -14.20 0.24 -7.09
CA HIS A 57 -13.12 -0.02 -6.18
C HIS A 57 -11.98 0.95 -6.49
N ILE A 58 -11.55 1.73 -5.50
CA ILE A 58 -10.45 2.67 -5.65
C ILE A 58 -9.16 2.02 -5.18
N CYS A 59 -8.20 1.90 -6.09
CA CYS A 59 -6.92 1.28 -5.81
C CYS A 59 -6.02 2.21 -5.01
N HIS A 60 -5.24 1.62 -4.10
CA HIS A 60 -4.04 2.17 -3.44
C HIS A 60 -4.13 3.66 -3.05
N ILE A 61 -5.20 4.08 -2.36
CA ILE A 61 -5.33 5.47 -1.90
C ILE A 61 -4.16 5.83 -0.98
N SER A 62 -3.60 7.03 -1.15
CA SER A 62 -2.42 7.48 -0.44
C SER A 62 -2.61 8.65 0.49
N SER A 63 -3.83 9.20 0.56
CA SER A 63 -4.15 10.33 1.43
C SER A 63 -5.39 10.09 2.29
N PRO A 64 -5.39 10.55 3.57
CA PRO A 64 -6.60 10.58 4.38
C PRO A 64 -7.74 11.35 3.71
N GLU A 65 -7.41 12.40 2.96
CA GLU A 65 -8.35 13.21 2.18
C GLU A 65 -9.05 12.36 1.10
N GLY A 66 -8.30 11.49 0.40
CA GLY A 66 -8.87 10.53 -0.54
C GLY A 66 -9.79 9.52 0.15
N VAL A 67 -9.41 9.05 1.34
CA VAL A 67 -10.27 8.18 2.16
C VAL A 67 -11.56 8.90 2.57
N GLU A 68 -11.47 10.17 2.97
CA GLU A 68 -12.64 10.98 3.35
C GLU A 68 -13.65 11.12 2.22
N GLU A 69 -13.19 11.35 0.99
CA GLU A 69 -14.06 11.42 -0.18
C GLU A 69 -14.80 10.08 -0.42
N VAL A 70 -14.09 8.96 -0.26
CA VAL A 70 -14.71 7.62 -0.33
C VAL A 70 -15.68 7.41 0.82
N THR A 71 -15.29 7.69 2.06
CA THR A 71 -16.16 7.54 3.24
C THR A 71 -17.45 8.33 3.07
N ARG A 72 -17.37 9.57 2.56
CA ARG A 72 -18.54 10.41 2.28
C ARG A 72 -19.48 9.79 1.25
N ALA A 73 -18.94 9.22 0.17
CA ALA A 73 -19.74 8.63 -0.89
C ALA A 73 -20.21 7.19 -0.58
N ARG A 74 -19.81 6.57 0.54
CA ARG A 74 -20.17 5.15 0.88
C ARG A 74 -21.68 4.91 0.96
N GLN A 75 -22.46 5.93 1.29
CA GLN A 75 -23.92 5.84 1.32
C GLN A 75 -24.54 5.81 -0.08
N GLU A 76 -23.81 6.29 -1.09
CA GLU A 76 -24.31 6.50 -2.46
C GLU A 76 -23.70 5.50 -3.46
N VAL A 77 -22.54 4.95 -3.16
CA VAL A 77 -21.81 4.00 -4.01
C VAL A 77 -21.28 2.86 -3.16
N ARG A 78 -21.52 1.61 -3.58
CA ARG A 78 -20.86 0.44 -2.98
C ARG A 78 -19.38 0.50 -3.34
N MET A 79 -18.57 0.86 -2.35
CA MET A 79 -17.17 1.22 -2.57
C MET A 79 -16.20 0.50 -1.68
N LEU A 80 -14.99 0.41 -2.21
CA LEU A 80 -13.94 -0.43 -1.69
C LEU A 80 -12.64 0.36 -1.72
N LEU A 81 -12.00 0.41 -0.57
CA LEU A 81 -10.77 1.10 -0.31
C LEU A 81 -9.65 0.09 -0.05
N VAL A 82 -8.65 0.14 -0.91
CA VAL A 82 -7.42 -0.63 -0.79
C VAL A 82 -6.25 0.29 -0.46
N ILE A 83 -5.51 -0.05 0.60
CA ILE A 83 -4.31 0.69 1.00
C ILE A 83 -3.07 -0.18 1.02
N LEU A 84 -1.97 0.48 0.63
CA LEU A 84 -0.64 -0.08 0.60
C LEU A 84 0.01 -0.08 1.98
N PRO A 85 0.53 -1.23 2.46
CA PRO A 85 1.38 -1.29 3.64
C PRO A 85 2.49 -0.25 3.61
N ALA A 86 3.15 -0.02 2.46
CA ALA A 86 4.24 0.95 2.33
C ALA A 86 3.85 2.38 2.75
N LEU A 87 2.59 2.79 2.52
CA LEU A 87 2.09 4.12 2.86
C LEU A 87 1.79 4.29 4.36
N LEU A 88 1.61 3.18 5.07
CA LEU A 88 1.40 3.16 6.51
C LEU A 88 2.72 3.12 7.29
N LEU A 89 3.87 3.09 6.62
CA LEU A 89 5.15 2.73 7.23
C LEU A 89 6.19 3.83 7.06
N TYR A 90 6.79 4.22 8.19
CA TYR A 90 7.80 5.28 8.27
C TYR A 90 9.17 4.82 7.75
N TRP A 91 9.38 3.51 7.61
CA TRP A 91 10.73 2.93 7.61
C TRP A 91 11.50 3.03 6.28
N ILE A 92 10.88 3.28 5.13
CA ILE A 92 11.60 3.23 3.84
C ILE A 92 12.79 4.21 3.90
N PRO A 93 14.04 3.73 4.04
CA PRO A 93 15.14 4.60 4.35
C PRO A 93 15.41 5.45 3.10
N ILE A 94 15.23 6.75 3.25
CA ILE A 94 15.78 7.76 2.33
C ILE A 94 17.29 7.83 2.63
N SER A 95 18.01 6.73 2.45
CA SER A 95 19.47 6.72 2.57
C SER A 95 20.07 6.99 1.19
N SER A 96 20.48 8.25 1.05
CA SER A 96 21.72 8.68 0.38
C SER A 96 22.04 8.05 -0.98
N LYS A 97 21.80 8.85 -2.02
CA LYS A 97 22.53 8.88 -3.31
C LYS A 97 22.44 7.65 -4.23
N LYS A 98 21.83 6.52 -3.86
CA LYS A 98 21.81 5.32 -4.73
C LYS A 98 20.50 4.53 -4.79
N SER A 99 19.45 4.88 -4.07
CA SER A 99 18.16 4.17 -4.15
C SER A 99 17.03 5.08 -4.61
N VAL A 100 16.57 4.82 -5.83
CA VAL A 100 15.28 5.27 -6.34
C VAL A 100 14.19 4.40 -5.71
N LEU A 101 13.77 4.74 -4.49
CA LEU A 101 12.67 4.05 -3.81
C LEU A 101 11.63 5.04 -3.27
N TRP A 102 10.76 5.42 -4.21
CA TRP A 102 9.32 5.75 -4.21
C TRP A 102 8.56 6.22 -2.94
N ARG A 103 7.77 7.29 -3.19
CA ARG A 103 6.70 7.96 -2.41
C ARG A 103 7.04 8.38 -0.97
N SER A 104 7.90 9.39 -0.85
CA SER A 104 7.89 10.48 0.16
C SER A 104 8.89 11.52 -0.37
N VAL A 105 8.64 12.83 -0.42
CA VAL A 105 8.56 13.73 0.73
C VAL A 105 7.84 15.03 0.34
N HIS A 106 6.70 15.38 0.96
CA HIS A 106 6.51 16.76 1.39
C HIS A 106 7.14 16.87 2.78
N ARG A 107 7.65 18.04 3.21
CA ARG A 107 8.35 18.29 4.49
C ARG A 107 8.11 17.21 5.55
N ARG A 108 9.15 16.61 6.16
CA ARG A 108 9.06 15.46 7.10
C ARG A 108 7.76 15.42 7.93
N SER A 109 7.34 16.54 8.52
CA SER A 109 6.07 16.72 9.25
C SER A 109 4.77 16.37 8.49
N ALA A 110 4.67 16.69 7.20
CA ALA A 110 3.52 16.37 6.35
C ALA A 110 3.37 14.86 6.10
N ILE A 111 4.48 14.12 5.95
CA ILE A 111 4.45 12.65 5.86
C ILE A 111 3.92 12.05 7.16
N TRP A 112 4.46 12.49 8.30
CA TRP A 112 4.00 12.02 9.61
C TRP A 112 2.51 12.29 9.82
N LYS A 113 2.04 13.47 9.40
CA LYS A 113 0.62 13.83 9.47
C LYS A 113 -0.24 12.93 8.59
N ASN A 114 0.16 12.71 7.33
CA ASN A 114 -0.55 11.84 6.40
C ASN A 114 -0.59 10.39 6.91
N GLN A 115 0.57 9.82 7.26
CA GLN A 115 0.68 8.45 7.78
C GLN A 115 -0.14 8.25 9.07
N LYS A 116 -0.08 9.20 10.01
CA LYS A 116 -0.91 9.17 11.23
C LYS A 116 -2.40 9.21 10.89
N GLY A 117 -2.79 10.05 9.92
CA GLY A 117 -4.15 10.11 9.41
C GLY A 117 -4.59 8.76 8.83
N MET A 118 -3.76 8.14 7.98
CA MET A 118 -4.05 6.85 7.36
C MET A 118 -4.20 5.71 8.38
N TRP A 119 -3.37 5.68 9.43
CA TRP A 119 -3.59 4.77 10.56
C TRP A 119 -4.91 5.03 11.26
N GLY A 120 -5.27 6.30 11.51
CA GLY A 120 -6.58 6.66 12.07
C GLY A 120 -7.73 6.12 11.22
N LYS A 121 -7.67 6.32 9.90
CA LYS A 121 -8.65 5.78 8.93
C LYS A 121 -8.73 4.25 8.98
N LEU A 122 -7.61 3.56 9.16
CA LEU A 122 -7.56 2.10 9.22
C LEU A 122 -8.24 1.58 10.47
N PHE A 123 -7.88 2.12 11.63
CA PHE A 123 -8.45 1.73 12.92
C PHE A 123 -9.94 2.08 13.04
N ASN A 124 -10.40 3.12 12.34
CA ASN A 124 -11.81 3.48 12.27
C ASN A 124 -12.65 2.62 11.31
N GLY A 125 -12.03 1.65 10.61
CA GLY A 125 -12.75 0.79 9.66
C GLY A 125 -13.18 1.52 8.38
N GLU A 126 -12.57 2.66 8.06
CA GLU A 126 -12.84 3.40 6.82
C GLU A 126 -12.14 2.75 5.61
N ILE A 127 -11.24 1.79 5.86
CA ILE A 127 -10.42 1.06 4.87
C ILE A 127 -10.87 -0.40 4.85
N ASP A 128 -11.20 -0.92 3.65
CA ASP A 128 -11.78 -2.25 3.55
C ASP A 128 -10.71 -3.35 3.52
N CYS A 129 -9.61 -3.17 2.78
CA CYS A 129 -8.53 -4.17 2.78
C CYS A 129 -7.15 -3.60 2.50
N LEU A 130 -6.12 -4.38 2.85
CA LEU A 130 -4.72 -4.08 2.62
C LEU A 130 -4.20 -4.93 1.47
N VAL A 131 -3.55 -4.32 0.48
CA VAL A 131 -2.89 -5.05 -0.62
C VAL A 131 -1.47 -4.54 -0.83
N SER A 132 -0.62 -5.37 -1.42
CA SER A 132 0.80 -5.05 -1.59
C SER A 132 1.11 -4.07 -2.72
N ASP A 133 0.22 -3.92 -3.72
CA ASP A 133 0.50 -3.27 -5.03
C ASP A 133 1.86 -3.73 -5.56
N HIS A 134 2.08 -5.04 -5.46
CA HIS A 134 3.37 -5.62 -5.79
C HIS A 134 3.65 -5.40 -7.27
N SER A 135 4.65 -4.58 -7.51
CA SER A 135 5.08 -4.18 -8.83
C SER A 135 6.60 -4.27 -8.82
N PRO A 136 7.18 -5.44 -9.12
CA PRO A 136 8.62 -5.60 -9.31
C PRO A 136 9.03 -5.17 -10.73
N CYS A 137 10.28 -4.75 -10.90
CA CYS A 137 10.86 -4.52 -12.22
C CYS A 137 12.33 -4.96 -12.24
N PRO A 138 12.93 -5.11 -13.43
CA PRO A 138 14.37 -5.24 -13.56
C PRO A 138 15.13 -4.09 -12.87
N PRO A 139 16.24 -4.35 -12.16
CA PRO A 139 17.00 -3.33 -11.42
C PRO A 139 17.45 -2.14 -12.28
N GLU A 140 17.75 -2.36 -13.56
CA GLU A 140 18.14 -1.33 -14.51
C GLU A 140 17.05 -0.27 -14.73
N MET A 141 15.77 -0.64 -14.60
CA MET A 141 14.66 0.31 -14.68
C MET A 141 14.53 1.18 -13.43
N LYS A 142 15.19 0.81 -12.32
CA LYS A 142 15.32 1.63 -11.11
C LYS A 142 16.57 2.53 -11.13
N ALA A 143 17.39 2.46 -12.18
CA ALA A 143 18.58 3.30 -12.29
C ALA A 143 18.22 4.76 -12.64
N GLY A 144 19.16 5.67 -12.39
CA GLY A 144 18.99 7.09 -12.67
C GLY A 144 18.30 7.86 -11.55
N ASN A 145 17.62 8.96 -11.89
CA ASN A 145 16.90 9.79 -10.92
C ASN A 145 15.45 9.34 -10.75
N ILE A 146 14.81 9.75 -9.65
CA ILE A 146 13.45 9.36 -9.28
C ILE A 146 12.40 9.75 -10.33
N MET A 147 12.64 10.81 -11.10
CA MET A 147 11.69 11.32 -12.09
C MET A 147 11.67 10.49 -13.38
N LYS A 148 12.68 9.62 -13.60
CA LYS A 148 12.82 8.78 -14.80
C LYS A 148 12.71 7.30 -14.51
N ALA A 149 13.08 6.88 -13.31
CA ALA A 149 13.04 5.48 -12.93
C ALA A 149 11.60 4.96 -12.87
N TRP A 150 11.45 3.65 -12.92
CA TRP A 150 10.13 3.01 -12.94
C TRP A 150 9.48 2.98 -11.55
N GLY A 151 8.22 3.44 -11.47
CA GLY A 151 7.42 3.49 -10.24
C GLY A 151 6.82 2.12 -9.87
N GLY A 152 7.19 1.59 -8.69
CA GLY A 152 6.60 0.33 -8.20
C GLY A 152 7.32 -0.26 -6.98
N ILE A 153 6.62 -1.10 -6.23
CA ILE A 153 7.08 -1.66 -4.94
C ILE A 153 7.21 -3.19 -5.00
N ALA A 154 8.41 -3.70 -4.74
CA ALA A 154 8.65 -5.12 -4.55
C ALA A 154 8.35 -5.54 -3.09
N GLY A 155 7.07 -5.71 -2.74
CA GLY A 155 6.62 -5.87 -1.35
C GLY A 155 5.66 -7.01 -1.04
N LEU A 156 5.38 -7.92 -1.98
CA LEU A 156 4.41 -9.03 -1.78
C LEU A 156 4.72 -9.87 -0.53
N GLN A 157 5.94 -10.39 -0.45
CA GLN A 157 6.38 -11.30 0.62
C GLN A 157 6.31 -10.62 2.00
N SER A 158 6.58 -9.31 2.04
CA SER A 158 6.66 -8.56 3.30
C SER A 158 5.32 -8.01 3.77
N CYS A 159 4.23 -8.11 2.99
CA CYS A 159 2.94 -7.53 3.37
C CYS A 159 2.42 -8.12 4.70
N MET A 160 2.46 -9.46 4.78
CA MET A 160 1.96 -10.27 5.90
C MET A 160 2.97 -10.49 7.03
N ASP A 161 4.20 -9.97 6.97
CA ASP A 161 5.13 -9.96 8.13
C ASP A 161 5.42 -8.53 8.64
N VAL A 162 5.10 -7.51 7.85
CA VAL A 162 5.17 -6.11 8.26
C VAL A 162 3.87 -5.63 8.92
N MET A 163 2.69 -5.95 8.35
CA MET A 163 1.46 -5.30 8.82
C MET A 163 1.01 -5.63 10.25
N PHE A 164 0.91 -6.89 10.68
CA PHE A 164 0.74 -7.29 12.08
C PHE A 164 1.81 -6.81 13.09
N ASP A 165 3.06 -6.55 12.73
CA ASP A 165 4.08 -6.00 13.63
C ASP A 165 3.70 -4.56 13.91
N GLU A 166 3.31 -3.83 12.87
CA GLU A 166 2.96 -2.42 12.98
C GLU A 166 1.54 -2.19 13.49
N ALA A 167 0.57 -2.97 13.03
CA ALA A 167 -0.84 -2.86 13.36
C ALA A 167 -1.17 -3.61 14.65
N VAL A 168 -0.82 -4.89 14.76
CA VAL A 168 -1.17 -5.73 15.91
C VAL A 168 -0.21 -5.50 17.07
N GLN A 169 1.10 -5.74 16.90
CA GLN A 169 2.06 -5.68 18.00
C GLN A 169 2.32 -4.25 18.50
N LYS A 170 2.58 -3.30 17.58
CA LYS A 170 2.95 -1.92 17.95
C LYS A 170 1.75 -1.01 18.21
N ARG A 171 0.58 -1.30 17.65
CA ARG A 171 -0.61 -0.42 17.71
C ARG A 171 -1.87 -1.08 18.28
N GLY A 172 -1.81 -2.35 18.69
CA GLY A 172 -2.90 -3.01 19.41
C GLY A 172 -4.13 -3.35 18.56
N MET A 173 -3.99 -3.49 17.24
CA MET A 173 -5.08 -4.00 16.39
C MET A 173 -5.44 -5.43 16.79
N SER A 174 -6.73 -5.74 16.90
CA SER A 174 -7.18 -7.09 17.22
C SER A 174 -6.92 -8.07 16.07
N LEU A 175 -6.64 -9.33 16.39
CA LEU A 175 -6.42 -10.38 15.38
C LEU A 175 -7.61 -10.56 14.43
N PRO A 176 -8.89 -10.52 14.88
CA PRO A 176 -10.03 -10.59 13.96
C PRO A 176 -10.08 -9.42 12.97
N MET A 177 -9.73 -8.20 13.40
CA MET A 177 -9.65 -7.05 12.51
C MET A 177 -8.52 -7.21 11.50
N PHE A 178 -7.35 -7.68 11.95
CA PHE A 178 -6.22 -7.97 11.07
C PHE A 178 -6.58 -9.02 10.00
N GLY A 179 -7.21 -10.14 10.39
CA GLY A 179 -7.67 -11.17 9.45
C GLY A 179 -8.69 -10.65 8.44
N LYS A 180 -9.60 -9.75 8.87
CA LYS A 180 -10.54 -9.09 7.96
C LYS A 180 -9.84 -8.23 6.92
N LEU A 181 -8.93 -7.35 7.35
CA LEU A 181 -8.22 -6.43 6.47
C LEU A 181 -7.28 -7.14 5.50
N MET A 182 -6.65 -8.23 5.92
CA MET A 182 -5.65 -8.95 5.12
C MET A 182 -6.24 -10.05 4.23
N ALA A 183 -7.45 -10.53 4.51
CA ALA A 183 -8.01 -11.69 3.80
C ALA A 183 -9.53 -11.62 3.61
N THR A 184 -10.32 -11.59 4.69
CA THR A 184 -11.77 -11.81 4.61
C THR A 184 -12.47 -10.76 3.76
N ASN A 185 -12.13 -9.47 3.94
CA ASN A 185 -12.79 -8.41 3.20
C ASN A 185 -12.49 -8.53 1.71
N ALA A 186 -11.24 -8.79 1.32
CA ALA A 186 -10.89 -9.01 -0.09
C ALA A 186 -11.65 -10.19 -0.70
N ALA A 187 -11.78 -11.30 0.02
CA ALA A 187 -12.54 -12.46 -0.44
C ALA A 187 -14.03 -12.13 -0.64
N ASP A 188 -14.66 -11.47 0.34
CA ASP A 188 -16.07 -11.07 0.28
C ASP A 188 -16.32 -10.06 -0.86
N ILE A 189 -15.38 -9.14 -1.07
CA ILE A 189 -15.39 -8.12 -2.12
C ILE A 189 -15.40 -8.72 -3.52
N PHE A 190 -14.48 -9.65 -3.77
CA PHE A 190 -14.26 -10.24 -5.08
C PHE A 190 -15.07 -11.53 -5.30
N GLY A 191 -15.94 -11.89 -4.35
CA GLY A 191 -16.81 -13.06 -4.44
C GLY A 191 -16.06 -14.39 -4.36
N LEU A 192 -14.90 -14.42 -3.71
CA LEU A 192 -14.08 -15.63 -3.55
C LEU A 192 -14.66 -16.51 -2.43
N GLN A 193 -15.73 -17.25 -2.78
CA GLN A 193 -16.53 -18.00 -1.81
C GLN A 193 -15.74 -19.04 -1.01
N GLN A 194 -14.59 -19.53 -1.48
CA GLN A 194 -13.79 -20.52 -0.76
C GLN A 194 -12.62 -19.94 0.04
N LYS A 195 -12.34 -18.63 -0.08
CA LYS A 195 -11.10 -18.01 0.44
C LYS A 195 -11.33 -17.07 1.62
N GLY A 196 -10.24 -16.74 2.30
CA GLY A 196 -10.15 -15.62 3.26
C GLY A 196 -10.88 -15.80 4.60
N ARG A 197 -11.33 -17.01 4.95
CA ARG A 197 -12.04 -17.27 6.20
C ARG A 197 -11.75 -18.68 6.73
N ILE A 198 -11.44 -18.77 8.02
CA ILE A 198 -11.35 -20.05 8.74
C ILE A 198 -12.76 -20.47 9.14
N ALA A 199 -13.38 -21.33 8.35
CA ALA A 199 -14.70 -21.89 8.61
C ALA A 199 -14.85 -23.27 7.94
N PRO A 200 -15.72 -24.15 8.47
CA PRO A 200 -16.01 -25.43 7.82
C PRO A 200 -16.43 -25.24 6.35
N GLY A 201 -15.87 -26.06 5.47
CA GLY A 201 -16.17 -26.05 4.04
C GLY A 201 -15.44 -24.99 3.21
N LYS A 202 -14.52 -24.20 3.80
CA LYS A 202 -13.60 -23.31 3.07
C LYS A 202 -12.29 -24.03 2.72
N ASP A 203 -11.54 -23.47 1.77
CA ASP A 203 -10.20 -23.97 1.45
C ASP A 203 -9.27 -23.83 2.66
N ALA A 204 -8.32 -24.77 2.79
CA ALA A 204 -7.40 -24.89 3.91
C ALA A 204 -6.21 -23.90 3.81
N ASP A 205 -6.50 -22.63 3.53
CA ASP A 205 -5.51 -21.57 3.33
C ASP A 205 -5.13 -20.96 4.69
N PHE A 206 -3.96 -21.34 5.21
CA PHE A 206 -3.49 -20.88 6.52
C PHE A 206 -2.07 -20.31 6.46
N VAL A 207 -1.84 -19.29 7.29
CA VAL A 207 -0.52 -18.73 7.56
C VAL A 207 -0.25 -18.77 9.06
N PHE A 208 0.88 -19.34 9.44
CA PHE A 208 1.32 -19.36 10.84
C PHE A 208 2.30 -18.21 11.09
N ILE A 209 1.97 -17.38 12.07
CA ILE A 209 2.74 -16.19 12.44
C ILE A 209 3.25 -16.38 13.86
N GLN A 210 4.57 -16.38 14.05
CA GLN A 210 5.17 -16.40 15.38
C GLN A 210 5.24 -14.96 15.93
N PRO A 211 4.44 -14.61 16.98
CA PRO A 211 4.53 -13.29 17.59
C PRO A 211 5.85 -13.12 18.36
N ASN A 212 6.26 -11.87 18.57
CA ASN A 212 7.41 -11.48 19.39
C ASN A 212 8.74 -12.14 18.96
N SER A 213 8.92 -12.39 17.66
CA SER A 213 10.12 -12.99 17.08
C SER A 213 10.62 -12.10 15.96
N SER A 214 11.73 -11.39 16.17
CA SER A 214 12.23 -10.42 15.20
C SER A 214 13.32 -10.99 14.30
N TYR A 215 13.41 -10.44 13.09
CA TYR A 215 14.54 -10.64 12.19
C TYR A 215 14.77 -9.35 11.36
N VAL A 216 15.92 -9.26 10.69
CA VAL A 216 16.21 -8.19 9.73
C VAL A 216 16.05 -8.75 8.32
N LEU A 217 15.18 -8.14 7.51
CA LEU A 217 14.99 -8.59 6.12
C LEU A 217 16.26 -8.36 5.31
N THR A 218 16.76 -9.41 4.68
CA THR A 218 17.91 -9.35 3.76
C THR A 218 17.46 -9.59 2.32
N ASN A 219 18.34 -9.33 1.35
CA ASN A 219 18.05 -9.69 -0.05
C ASN A 219 17.96 -11.22 -0.22
N ASP A 220 18.77 -11.99 0.52
CA ASP A 220 18.82 -13.44 0.40
C ASP A 220 17.50 -14.11 0.79
N ASP A 221 16.77 -13.50 1.73
CA ASP A 221 15.43 -13.92 2.15
C ASP A 221 14.36 -13.77 1.06
N LEU A 222 14.60 -12.99 0.01
CA LEU A 222 13.58 -12.67 -1.00
C LEU A 222 13.46 -13.79 -2.02
N GLU A 223 12.23 -14.23 -2.26
CA GLU A 223 11.88 -15.22 -3.29
C GLU A 223 11.47 -14.58 -4.63
N TYR A 224 11.70 -13.27 -4.78
CA TYR A 224 11.43 -12.56 -6.03
C TYR A 224 12.47 -12.90 -7.10
N ARG A 225 12.07 -12.83 -8.37
CA ARG A 225 12.99 -12.95 -9.52
C ARG A 225 14.21 -12.03 -9.39
N HIS A 226 13.99 -10.79 -8.97
CA HIS A 226 15.05 -9.85 -8.62
C HIS A 226 14.99 -9.62 -7.12
N LYS A 227 16.02 -10.07 -6.40
CA LYS A 227 16.14 -10.01 -4.94
C LYS A 227 16.38 -8.58 -4.46
N VAL A 228 15.37 -7.71 -4.64
CA VAL A 228 15.37 -6.32 -4.20
C VAL A 228 14.02 -5.98 -3.58
N SER A 229 14.03 -5.21 -2.50
CA SER A 229 12.83 -4.73 -1.82
C SER A 229 13.13 -3.47 -1.01
N PRO A 230 12.22 -2.49 -0.90
CA PRO A 230 12.38 -1.34 0.00
C PRO A 230 12.40 -1.73 1.48
N TYR A 231 11.99 -2.95 1.81
CA TYR A 231 11.97 -3.42 3.19
C TYR A 231 13.30 -4.06 3.62
N VAL A 232 14.28 -4.23 2.72
CA VAL A 232 15.59 -4.79 3.07
C VAL A 232 16.30 -3.88 4.07
N GLY A 233 16.94 -4.48 5.08
CA GLY A 233 17.54 -3.80 6.22
C GLY A 233 16.56 -3.42 7.32
N ARG A 234 15.25 -3.70 7.16
CA ARG A 234 14.25 -3.44 8.20
C ARG A 234 14.19 -4.57 9.22
N THR A 235 14.21 -4.21 10.50
CA THR A 235 13.80 -5.10 11.58
C THR A 235 12.29 -5.27 11.58
N ILE A 236 11.84 -6.50 11.42
CA ILE A 236 10.42 -6.88 11.40
C ILE A 236 10.17 -7.72 12.64
N GLY A 237 9.28 -7.27 13.52
CA GLY A 237 9.04 -7.85 14.85
C GLY A 237 8.29 -9.19 14.88
N ARG A 238 8.07 -9.83 13.73
CA ARG A 238 7.47 -11.17 13.63
C ARG A 238 8.14 -11.98 12.53
N GLY A 239 8.39 -13.26 12.76
CA GLY A 239 8.70 -14.21 11.70
C GLY A 239 7.42 -14.93 11.27
N VAL A 240 6.93 -14.71 10.05
CA VAL A 240 6.15 -15.77 9.36
C VAL A 240 7.12 -16.93 9.19
N SER A 241 6.74 -18.18 9.50
CA SER A 241 7.66 -19.32 9.35
C SER A 241 8.21 -19.36 7.92
N ARG A 242 9.49 -19.00 7.74
CA ARG A 242 10.14 -18.80 6.43
C ARG A 242 10.65 -20.09 5.79
N LYS A 243 10.62 -21.19 6.54
CA LYS A 243 10.81 -22.53 5.99
C LYS A 243 9.45 -23.04 5.48
N PRO A 244 9.42 -23.83 4.39
CA PRO A 244 8.21 -24.33 3.71
C PRO A 244 7.29 -25.23 4.55
N SER A 245 7.38 -25.16 5.88
CA SER A 245 6.70 -26.05 6.78
C SER A 245 5.21 -25.72 6.97
N TYR A 246 4.75 -24.46 6.81
CA TYR A 246 3.38 -24.09 7.23
C TYR A 246 2.73 -22.91 6.46
N VAL A 247 2.93 -22.80 5.15
CA VAL A 247 1.95 -22.12 4.28
C VAL A 247 1.22 -23.23 3.54
N VAL A 248 -0.01 -23.50 3.96
CA VAL A 248 -0.91 -24.39 3.23
C VAL A 248 -1.71 -23.49 2.30
N MET A 249 -1.54 -23.67 0.99
CA MET A 249 -2.34 -23.02 -0.07
C MET A 249 -3.30 -24.03 -0.69
#